data_AF-A0A9E4E6E8-F1
#
_entry.id   AF-A0A9E4E6E8-F1
#
_cell.length_a   1.000
_cell.length_b   1.000
_cell.length_c   1.000
_cell.angle_alpha   90.00
_cell.angle_beta   90.00
_cell.angle_gamma   90.00
#
_symmetry.space_group_name_H-M   'P 1'
#
loop_
_entity.id
_entity.type
_entity.pdbx_description
1 polymer ?
#
loop_
_entity_poly.entity_id
_entity_poly.type
_entity_poly.pdbx_seq_one_letter_code
_entity_poly.pdbx_strand_id
1 'polypeptide(L)'
;MNGKIEMRILSLLTVLGIAIFFGSQANSETPENSEGFTSIEKTEATNNSGKFSLTEMTKLRENVISTAENHTGPQTAQALMKTFDKIYNHNYLTTTVTVTVYRKTDSGTILKNVDARYPRAAWLQLLLDNGITIENFGEYASYLSKRYTLAFLKDNSNLRNPVMIHIPPTDDWETYQRIIKGNNWELYKAAFIYKLVNRHIEKIREAAERAERRKEKVEQGKEQAERAKVLAEQAKERAEQAKVLAERAKNRSNSQQLENVRKQLENARKQIEHLQETLERLKKSMPPQSPKQNMKKKPSTIQI
;
A
#
# COMPACT_ATOMS: atom_id res chain seq x y z
N MET A 1 39.49 -8.67 -7.17
CA MET A 1 38.76 -7.51 -6.62
C MET A 1 37.39 -7.24 -7.28
N ASN A 2 37.03 -7.89 -8.39
CA ASN A 2 35.80 -7.58 -9.15
C ASN A 2 34.47 -8.08 -8.52
N GLY A 3 34.49 -9.11 -7.67
CA GLY A 3 33.25 -9.65 -7.08
C GLY A 3 32.54 -8.75 -6.05
N LYS A 4 33.20 -7.71 -5.53
CA LYS A 4 32.60 -6.81 -4.51
C LYS A 4 31.70 -5.72 -5.10
N ILE A 5 31.81 -5.42 -6.40
CA ILE A 5 31.04 -4.36 -7.05
C ILE A 5 29.71 -4.94 -7.58
N GLU A 6 29.71 -6.15 -8.13
CA GLU A 6 28.50 -6.81 -8.64
C GLU A 6 27.48 -7.13 -7.53
N MET A 7 27.93 -7.53 -6.32
CA MET A 7 27.03 -7.76 -5.18
C MET A 7 26.37 -6.48 -4.65
N ARG A 8 26.97 -5.29 -4.83
CA ARG A 8 26.40 -4.03 -4.34
C ARG A 8 25.27 -3.50 -5.22
N ILE A 9 25.35 -3.74 -6.53
CA ILE A 9 24.33 -3.30 -7.48
C ILE A 9 23.07 -4.17 -7.40
N LEU A 10 23.23 -5.49 -7.23
CA LEU A 10 22.09 -6.39 -7.05
C LEU A 10 21.31 -6.07 -5.76
N SER A 11 22.00 -5.75 -4.66
CA SER A 11 21.37 -5.44 -3.37
C SER A 11 20.53 -4.14 -3.40
N LEU A 12 20.97 -3.13 -4.14
CA LEU A 12 20.22 -1.86 -4.28
C LEU A 12 18.91 -2.02 -5.06
N LEU A 13 18.86 -2.92 -6.05
CA LEU A 13 17.65 -3.15 -6.85
C LEU A 13 16.59 -3.94 -6.07
N THR A 14 16.99 -4.88 -5.20
CA THR A 14 16.06 -5.64 -4.35
C THR A 14 15.40 -4.76 -3.29
N VAL A 15 16.15 -3.81 -2.70
CA VAL A 15 15.63 -2.89 -1.68
C VAL A 15 14.64 -1.89 -2.29
N LEU A 16 14.87 -1.42 -3.52
CA LEU A 16 13.95 -0.51 -4.20
C LEU A 16 12.63 -1.19 -4.62
N GLY A 17 12.68 -2.47 -5.00
CA GLY A 17 11.48 -3.23 -5.36
C GLY A 17 10.55 -3.56 -4.19
N ILE A 18 11.10 -3.76 -2.99
CA ILE A 18 10.32 -4.11 -1.79
C ILE A 18 9.62 -2.87 -1.19
N ALA A 19 10.22 -1.68 -1.28
CA ALA A 19 9.64 -0.45 -0.75
C ALA A 19 8.37 0.00 -1.50
N ILE A 20 8.27 -0.29 -2.81
CA ILE A 20 7.10 0.10 -3.63
C ILE A 20 5.91 -0.84 -3.40
N PHE A 21 6.15 -2.09 -3.00
CA PHE A 21 5.08 -3.09 -2.80
C PHE A 21 4.46 -3.07 -1.39
N PHE A 22 5.20 -2.65 -0.35
CA PHE A 22 4.73 -2.71 1.05
C PHE A 22 4.37 -1.35 1.68
N GLY A 23 4.58 -0.23 0.99
CA GLY A 23 4.34 1.12 1.55
C GLY A 23 2.88 1.56 1.73
N SER A 24 1.89 0.66 1.73
CA SER A 24 0.47 1.00 1.86
C SER A 24 -0.27 0.37 3.05
N GLN A 25 0.42 -0.21 4.02
CA GLN A 25 -0.20 -0.62 5.29
C GLN A 25 0.22 0.34 6.41
N ALA A 26 -0.54 1.43 6.55
CA ALA A 26 -0.38 2.36 7.67
C ALA A 26 -1.24 1.91 8.85
N ASN A 27 -0.57 1.67 9.98
CA ASN A 27 -0.99 1.78 11.37
C ASN A 27 -2.45 2.15 11.64
N SER A 28 -3.16 1.21 12.26
CA SER A 28 -4.20 1.53 13.25
C SER A 28 -3.83 0.81 14.55
N GLU A 29 -3.17 1.52 15.47
CA GLU A 29 -3.03 1.07 16.85
C GLU A 29 -4.40 1.18 17.53
N THR A 30 -5.01 0.03 17.82
CA THR A 30 -6.20 -0.08 18.65
C THR A 30 -5.76 -0.24 20.11
N PRO A 31 -6.19 0.64 21.04
CA PRO A 31 -5.88 0.47 22.46
C PRO A 31 -6.68 -0.70 23.04
N GLU A 32 -5.98 -1.67 23.63
CA GLU A 32 -6.56 -2.77 24.40
C GLU A 32 -7.03 -2.27 25.78
N ASN A 33 -8.15 -2.84 26.26
CA ASN A 33 -8.64 -2.84 27.65
C ASN A 33 -9.74 -1.85 28.05
N SER A 34 -10.77 -1.64 27.21
CA SER A 34 -12.09 -1.21 27.70
C SER A 34 -13.13 -2.26 27.33
N GLU A 35 -14.08 -2.56 28.21
CA GLU A 35 -15.18 -3.51 27.97
C GLU A 35 -15.70 -3.40 26.52
N GLY A 36 -15.68 -4.54 25.82
CA GLY A 36 -15.71 -4.62 24.36
C GLY A 36 -16.96 -4.04 23.70
N PHE A 37 -16.90 -2.75 23.34
CA PHE A 37 -17.94 -2.07 22.59
C PHE A 37 -17.31 -1.22 21.50
N THR A 38 -17.70 -1.46 20.24
CA THR A 38 -17.36 -0.53 19.17
C THR A 38 -18.35 0.61 19.17
N SER A 39 -17.88 1.80 19.53
CA SER A 39 -18.67 3.02 19.47
C SER A 39 -18.52 3.65 18.09
N ILE A 40 -19.61 3.71 17.33
CA ILE A 40 -19.65 4.54 16.13
C ILE A 40 -20.04 5.94 16.60
N GLU A 41 -19.03 6.75 16.94
CA GLU A 41 -19.22 8.16 17.21
C GLU A 41 -19.22 8.93 15.89
N LYS A 42 -20.30 9.67 15.63
CA LYS A 42 -20.39 10.53 14.46
C LYS A 42 -20.83 11.92 14.90
N THR A 43 -19.86 12.82 14.97
CA THR A 43 -20.11 14.25 15.14
C THR A 43 -20.73 14.79 13.85
N GLU A 44 -22.00 15.17 13.90
CA GLU A 44 -22.77 15.51 12.70
C GLU A 44 -22.62 16.97 12.28
N ALA A 45 -22.34 17.84 13.24
CA ALA A 45 -22.32 19.28 13.08
C ALA A 45 -21.58 19.91 14.27
N THR A 46 -20.50 20.63 13.99
CA THR A 46 -19.90 21.60 14.92
C THR A 46 -19.87 22.92 14.19
N ASN A 47 -20.50 23.96 14.74
CA ASN A 47 -20.32 25.29 14.18
C ASN A 47 -18.95 25.84 14.57
N ASN A 48 -18.36 26.71 13.74
CA ASN A 48 -17.02 27.29 13.97
C ASN A 48 -16.89 28.02 15.32
N SER A 49 -18.02 28.37 15.95
CA SER A 49 -18.05 29.00 17.28
C SER A 49 -18.01 28.02 18.45
N GLY A 50 -18.07 26.70 18.22
CA GLY A 50 -18.16 25.69 19.29
C GLY A 50 -19.43 25.78 20.14
N LYS A 51 -20.43 26.56 19.69
CA LYS A 51 -21.67 26.85 20.45
C LYS A 51 -22.72 25.76 20.30
N PHE A 52 -22.61 24.93 19.27
CA PHE A 52 -23.53 23.82 19.02
C PHE A 52 -22.78 22.59 18.53
N SER A 53 -23.06 21.43 19.13
CA SER A 53 -22.68 20.13 18.60
C SER A 53 -23.84 19.14 18.66
N LEU A 54 -24.13 18.49 17.54
CA LEU A 54 -24.99 17.31 17.49
C LEU A 54 -24.09 16.08 17.34
N THR A 55 -24.04 15.26 18.38
CA THR A 55 -23.27 14.03 18.40
C THR A 55 -24.22 12.85 18.52
N GLU A 56 -24.12 11.94 17.56
CA GLU A 56 -24.85 10.69 17.60
C GLU A 56 -23.86 9.56 17.92
N MET A 57 -24.14 8.83 18.99
CA MET A 57 -23.33 7.70 19.42
C MET A 57 -24.18 6.44 19.33
N THR A 58 -23.83 5.56 18.41
CA THR A 58 -24.45 4.23 18.32
C THR A 58 -23.50 3.21 18.92
N LYS A 59 -23.97 2.54 19.99
CA LYS A 59 -23.22 1.48 20.66
C LYS A 59 -23.66 0.14 20.10
N LEU A 60 -22.71 -0.55 19.48
CA LEU A 60 -22.86 -1.92 18.99
C LEU A 60 -21.99 -2.85 19.83
N ARG A 61 -22.42 -4.11 19.99
CA ARG A 61 -21.55 -5.18 20.53
C ARG A 61 -20.31 -5.35 19.64
N GLU A 62 -19.14 -5.54 20.24
CA GLU A 62 -17.87 -5.69 19.51
C GLU A 62 -17.85 -6.89 18.55
N ASN A 63 -16.91 -6.90 17.60
CA ASN A 63 -16.61 -7.94 16.59
C ASN A 63 -17.55 -8.04 15.37
N VAL A 64 -18.52 -7.13 15.25
CA VAL A 64 -19.55 -7.22 14.21
C VAL A 64 -19.17 -6.45 12.94
N ILE A 65 -18.48 -5.32 13.11
CA ILE A 65 -18.18 -4.41 12.00
C ILE A 65 -17.10 -5.00 11.08
N SER A 66 -16.16 -5.78 11.62
CA SER A 66 -15.06 -6.38 10.86
C SER A 66 -15.46 -7.62 10.06
N THR A 67 -16.57 -8.27 10.39
CA THR A 67 -17.00 -9.55 9.78
C THR A 67 -18.16 -9.41 8.79
N ALA A 68 -18.82 -8.24 8.75
CA ALA A 68 -19.93 -8.03 7.84
C ALA A 68 -19.45 -7.85 6.40
N GLU A 69 -19.80 -8.80 5.53
CA GLU A 69 -19.53 -8.72 4.10
C GLU A 69 -20.24 -7.52 3.45
N ASN A 70 -19.64 -7.04 2.35
CA ASN A 70 -20.28 -6.02 1.53
C ASN A 70 -21.54 -6.58 0.86
N HIS A 71 -22.63 -5.82 0.88
CA HIS A 71 -23.87 -6.16 0.21
C HIS A 71 -23.74 -5.90 -1.29
N THR A 72 -23.74 -6.99 -2.07
CA THR A 72 -23.71 -6.98 -3.54
C THR A 72 -25.07 -7.26 -4.17
N GLY A 73 -26.10 -7.48 -3.34
CA GLY A 73 -27.46 -7.76 -3.80
C GLY A 73 -28.22 -6.52 -4.28
N PRO A 74 -29.49 -6.68 -4.66
CA PRO A 74 -30.34 -5.56 -5.06
C PRO A 74 -30.39 -4.47 -3.98
N GLN A 75 -30.32 -3.21 -4.40
CA GLN A 75 -30.46 -2.04 -3.53
C GLN A 75 -31.95 -1.76 -3.26
N THR A 76 -32.58 -2.67 -2.51
CA THR A 76 -33.98 -2.56 -2.07
C THR A 76 -34.05 -2.65 -0.54
N ALA A 77 -35.02 -1.97 0.08
CA ALA A 77 -35.18 -2.01 1.53
C ALA A 77 -35.31 -3.45 2.06
N GLN A 78 -36.07 -4.30 1.36
CA GLN A 78 -36.26 -5.70 1.75
C GLN A 78 -34.96 -6.51 1.66
N ALA A 79 -34.16 -6.33 0.60
CA ALA A 79 -32.88 -7.04 0.47
C ALA A 79 -31.89 -6.62 1.56
N LEU A 80 -31.77 -5.31 1.81
CA LEU A 80 -30.89 -4.78 2.87
C LEU A 80 -31.32 -5.26 4.26
N MET A 81 -32.62 -5.21 4.56
CA MET A 81 -33.15 -5.74 5.82
C MET A 81 -32.89 -7.23 5.95
N LYS A 82 -33.13 -8.03 4.91
CA LYS A 82 -32.84 -9.47 4.92
C LYS A 82 -31.37 -9.76 5.22
N THR A 83 -30.45 -9.00 4.63
CA THR A 83 -29.00 -9.15 4.84
C THR A 83 -28.59 -8.70 6.24
N PHE A 84 -29.05 -7.53 6.69
CA PHE A 84 -28.46 -6.86 7.85
C PHE A 84 -29.31 -6.86 9.12
N ASP A 85 -30.63 -7.06 9.08
CA ASP A 85 -31.48 -6.94 10.29
C ASP A 85 -31.15 -7.97 11.37
N LYS A 86 -30.78 -9.19 10.99
CA LYS A 86 -30.38 -10.21 11.97
C LYS A 86 -29.17 -9.71 12.79
N ILE A 87 -28.18 -9.18 12.09
CA ILE A 87 -26.96 -8.64 12.68
C ILE A 87 -27.26 -7.36 13.48
N TYR A 88 -28.07 -6.47 12.90
CA TYR A 88 -28.49 -5.22 13.53
C TYR A 88 -29.24 -5.50 14.83
N ASN A 89 -30.31 -6.28 14.81
CA ASN A 89 -31.12 -6.57 15.99
C ASN A 89 -30.35 -7.34 17.08
N HIS A 90 -29.41 -8.20 16.71
CA HIS A 90 -28.60 -8.94 17.68
C HIS A 90 -27.59 -8.04 18.40
N ASN A 91 -26.99 -7.09 17.67
CA ASN A 91 -25.84 -6.33 18.15
C ASN A 91 -26.16 -4.89 18.53
N TYR A 92 -27.34 -4.40 18.16
CA TYR A 92 -27.81 -3.08 18.51
C TYR A 92 -28.17 -3.04 19.99
N LEU A 93 -27.38 -2.28 20.76
CA LEU A 93 -27.62 -2.10 22.20
C LEU A 93 -28.44 -0.84 22.43
N THR A 94 -27.89 0.29 21.99
CA THR A 94 -28.52 1.60 22.18
C THR A 94 -27.92 2.62 21.22
N THR A 95 -28.73 3.61 20.86
CA THR A 95 -28.28 4.85 20.23
C THR A 95 -28.59 5.97 21.20
N THR A 96 -27.54 6.69 21.60
CA THR A 96 -27.64 7.92 22.37
C THR A 96 -27.45 9.08 21.41
N VAL A 97 -28.46 9.96 21.37
CA VAL A 97 -28.34 11.24 20.67
C VAL A 97 -28.05 12.28 21.73
N THR A 98 -26.93 12.98 21.56
CA THR A 98 -26.48 14.04 22.45
C THR A 98 -26.44 15.33 21.67
N VAL A 99 -27.16 16.34 22.16
CA VAL A 99 -27.11 17.69 21.63
C VAL A 99 -26.52 18.61 22.68
N THR A 100 -25.41 19.24 22.35
CA THR A 100 -24.77 20.24 23.21
C THR A 100 -25.04 21.62 22.63
N VAL A 101 -25.73 22.47 23.37
CA VAL A 101 -26.03 23.87 23.00
C VAL A 101 -25.52 24.79 24.10
N TYR A 102 -24.60 25.70 23.81
CA TYR A 102 -24.03 26.66 24.78
C TYR A 102 -23.57 26.00 26.10
N ARG A 103 -22.89 24.85 26.02
CA ARG A 103 -22.42 24.03 27.16
C ARG A 103 -23.51 23.32 27.97
N LYS A 104 -24.79 23.43 27.59
CA LYS A 104 -25.84 22.54 28.10
C LYS A 104 -25.92 21.32 27.21
N THR A 105 -25.88 20.14 27.84
CA THR A 105 -25.94 18.87 27.15
C THR A 105 -27.30 18.24 27.41
N ASP A 106 -28.13 18.18 26.39
CA ASP A 106 -29.36 17.39 26.41
C ASP A 106 -29.04 16.04 25.76
N SER A 107 -29.24 14.96 26.50
CA SER A 107 -29.09 13.60 25.97
C SER A 107 -30.41 12.86 26.12
N GLY A 108 -30.80 12.16 25.06
CA GLY A 108 -31.99 11.32 25.06
C GLY A 108 -31.61 9.89 24.74
N THR A 109 -31.96 8.96 25.63
CA THR A 109 -31.99 7.54 25.29
C THR A 109 -33.37 7.24 24.72
N ILE A 110 -33.48 7.25 23.39
CA ILE A 110 -34.77 7.03 22.72
C ILE A 110 -34.88 5.56 22.36
N LEU A 111 -35.69 4.79 23.09
CA LEU A 111 -35.68 3.34 22.87
C LEU A 111 -37.01 2.62 22.64
N LYS A 112 -38.19 3.27 22.62
CA LYS A 112 -39.44 2.49 22.47
C LYS A 112 -40.29 2.75 21.22
N ASN A 113 -40.19 3.88 20.55
CA ASN A 113 -41.15 4.23 19.47
C ASN A 113 -40.54 4.73 18.15
N VAL A 114 -39.22 4.56 17.93
CA VAL A 114 -38.60 5.02 16.66
C VAL A 114 -39.14 4.24 15.47
N ASP A 115 -39.28 2.93 15.58
CA ASP A 115 -39.82 2.09 14.50
C ASP A 115 -41.31 2.40 14.20
N ALA A 116 -42.08 2.86 15.19
CA ALA A 116 -43.47 3.30 14.96
C ALA A 116 -43.54 4.63 14.20
N ARG A 117 -42.59 5.55 14.43
CA ARG A 117 -42.54 6.87 13.77
C ARG A 117 -41.85 6.83 12.41
N TYR A 118 -40.80 6.01 12.31
CA TYR A 118 -39.95 5.85 11.14
C TYR A 118 -39.70 4.36 10.90
N PRO A 119 -40.69 3.63 10.34
CA PRO A 119 -40.53 2.22 10.04
C PRO A 119 -39.28 1.97 9.18
N ARG A 120 -38.50 0.94 9.52
CA ARG A 120 -37.22 0.63 8.86
C ARG A 120 -37.33 0.54 7.35
N ALA A 121 -38.27 -0.26 6.87
CA ALA A 121 -38.47 -0.47 5.44
C ALA A 121 -38.75 0.85 4.70
N ALA A 122 -39.67 1.67 5.22
CA ALA A 122 -40.01 2.96 4.63
C ALA A 122 -38.85 3.96 4.68
N TRP A 123 -38.07 3.97 5.77
CA TRP A 123 -36.88 4.81 5.88
C TRP A 123 -35.78 4.42 4.90
N LEU A 124 -35.48 3.12 4.80
CA LEU A 124 -34.48 2.63 3.86
C LEU A 124 -34.92 2.90 2.42
N GLN A 125 -36.18 2.64 2.09
CA GLN A 125 -36.70 2.93 0.75
C GLN A 125 -36.56 4.41 0.41
N LEU A 126 -36.90 5.30 1.36
CA LEU A 126 -36.74 6.73 1.18
C LEU A 126 -35.28 7.15 0.90
N LEU A 127 -34.30 6.54 1.57
CA LEU A 127 -32.88 6.83 1.29
C LEU A 127 -32.48 6.33 -0.11
N LEU A 128 -32.90 5.11 -0.47
CA LEU A 128 -32.63 4.49 -1.77
C LEU A 128 -33.24 5.29 -2.93
N ASP A 129 -34.49 5.74 -2.77
CA ASP A 129 -35.20 6.57 -3.76
C ASP A 129 -34.49 7.92 -4.00
N ASN A 130 -33.67 8.37 -3.03
CA ASN A 130 -32.83 9.55 -3.14
C ASN A 130 -31.38 9.23 -3.55
N GLY A 131 -31.12 8.03 -4.08
CA GLY A 131 -29.83 7.65 -4.66
C GLY A 131 -28.74 7.30 -3.65
N ILE A 132 -29.07 7.11 -2.37
CA ILE A 132 -28.10 6.61 -1.39
C ILE A 132 -27.93 5.10 -1.59
N THR A 133 -26.70 4.66 -1.84
CA THR A 133 -26.36 3.23 -1.80
C THR A 133 -25.91 2.83 -0.40
N ILE A 134 -26.20 1.58 -0.03
CA ILE A 134 -25.78 1.00 1.24
C ILE A 134 -24.99 -0.27 0.93
N GLU A 135 -23.68 -0.18 1.11
CA GLU A 135 -22.74 -1.22 0.66
C GLU A 135 -22.33 -2.16 1.78
N ASN A 136 -22.45 -1.75 3.04
CA ASN A 136 -22.02 -2.57 4.18
C ASN A 136 -22.86 -2.32 5.43
N PHE A 137 -22.68 -3.17 6.43
CA PHE A 137 -23.41 -3.09 7.69
C PHE A 137 -23.15 -1.77 8.45
N GLY A 138 -21.93 -1.23 8.37
CA GLY A 138 -21.59 0.04 9.01
C GLY A 138 -22.43 1.21 8.48
N GLU A 139 -22.60 1.28 7.16
CA GLU A 139 -23.49 2.25 6.52
C GLU A 139 -24.95 1.99 6.87
N TYR A 140 -25.40 0.74 6.79
CA TYR A 140 -26.76 0.35 7.17
C TYR A 140 -27.10 0.82 8.59
N ALA A 141 -26.26 0.47 9.56
CA ALA A 141 -26.41 0.88 10.94
C ALA A 141 -26.35 2.41 11.09
N SER A 142 -25.39 3.07 10.42
CA SER A 142 -25.25 4.53 10.47
C SER A 142 -26.42 5.28 9.85
N TYR A 143 -27.13 4.72 8.86
CA TYR A 143 -28.30 5.35 8.26
C TYR A 143 -29.56 5.07 9.06
N LEU A 144 -29.70 3.86 9.63
CA LEU A 144 -30.80 3.55 10.54
C LEU A 144 -30.72 4.37 11.83
N SER A 145 -29.52 4.66 12.32
CA SER A 145 -29.32 5.46 13.52
C SER A 145 -29.78 6.92 13.34
N LYS A 146 -29.79 7.46 12.12
CA LYS A 146 -30.32 8.81 11.82
C LYS A 146 -31.81 8.97 12.14
N ARG A 147 -32.57 7.88 12.17
CA ARG A 147 -33.98 7.90 12.60
C ARG A 147 -34.13 8.32 14.07
N TYR A 148 -33.15 7.97 14.90
CA TYR A 148 -33.12 8.36 16.31
C TYR A 148 -32.89 9.86 16.44
N THR A 149 -31.97 10.42 15.65
CA THR A 149 -31.75 11.86 15.56
C THR A 149 -33.01 12.60 15.12
N LEU A 150 -33.71 12.12 14.10
CA LEU A 150 -34.99 12.71 13.70
C LEU A 150 -36.08 12.58 14.77
N ALA A 151 -36.18 11.43 15.44
CA ALA A 151 -37.13 11.25 16.54
C ALA A 151 -36.82 12.21 17.70
N PHE A 152 -35.55 12.34 18.07
CA PHE A 152 -35.08 13.25 19.12
C PHE A 152 -35.44 14.70 18.80
N LEU A 153 -35.14 15.17 17.59
CA LEU A 153 -35.45 16.53 17.16
C LEU A 153 -36.96 16.77 17.02
N LYS A 154 -37.74 15.72 16.72
CA LYS A 154 -39.20 15.80 16.73
C LYS A 154 -39.73 15.99 18.15
N ASP A 155 -39.18 15.31 19.14
CA ASP A 155 -39.64 15.46 20.53
C ASP A 155 -39.14 16.75 21.20
N ASN A 156 -38.04 17.33 20.70
CA ASN A 156 -37.40 18.52 21.26
C ASN A 156 -37.47 19.69 20.26
N SER A 157 -38.64 20.32 20.15
CA SER A 157 -38.89 21.38 19.16
C SER A 157 -37.96 22.59 19.31
N ASN A 158 -37.52 22.90 20.53
CA ASN A 158 -36.54 23.93 20.86
C ASN A 158 -35.15 23.69 20.22
N LEU A 159 -34.85 22.44 19.84
CA LEU A 159 -33.59 22.06 19.20
C LEU A 159 -33.66 22.05 17.66
N ARG A 160 -34.83 22.32 17.06
CA ARG A 160 -35.04 22.28 15.60
C ARG A 160 -34.48 23.50 14.85
N ASN A 161 -33.50 24.21 15.40
CA ASN A 161 -32.95 25.38 14.75
C ASN A 161 -32.18 24.96 13.48
N PRO A 162 -32.58 25.40 12.26
CA PRO A 162 -31.94 24.98 11.01
C PRO A 162 -30.46 25.37 10.94
N VAL A 163 -30.11 26.50 11.56
CA VAL A 163 -28.73 26.99 11.68
C VAL A 163 -27.87 26.02 12.49
N MET A 164 -28.44 25.37 13.50
CA MET A 164 -27.72 24.39 14.31
C MET A 164 -27.41 23.12 13.52
N ILE A 165 -28.29 22.74 12.59
CA ILE A 165 -28.23 21.44 11.92
C ILE A 165 -27.59 21.57 10.54
N HIS A 166 -27.02 22.74 10.21
CA HIS A 166 -26.35 23.03 8.94
C HIS A 166 -27.19 22.59 7.74
N ILE A 167 -28.49 22.84 7.81
CA ILE A 167 -29.35 22.70 6.64
C ILE A 167 -28.94 23.85 5.72
N PRO A 168 -28.34 23.58 4.55
CA PRO A 168 -27.96 24.65 3.65
C PRO A 168 -29.22 25.46 3.30
N PRO A 169 -29.10 26.79 3.12
CA PRO A 169 -30.19 27.57 2.56
C PRO A 169 -30.66 26.88 1.28
N THR A 170 -31.95 26.61 1.19
CA THR A 170 -32.55 26.26 -0.09
C THR A 170 -32.52 27.50 -0.99
N ASP A 171 -32.39 27.32 -2.30
CA ASP A 171 -32.47 28.44 -3.25
C ASP A 171 -33.80 29.20 -3.11
N ASP A 172 -34.84 28.50 -2.62
CA ASP A 172 -36.09 29.09 -2.15
C ASP A 172 -35.97 29.58 -0.70
N TRP A 173 -35.72 30.88 -0.54
CA TRP A 173 -35.67 31.56 0.75
C TRP A 173 -36.99 31.48 1.53
N GLU A 174 -38.15 31.42 0.87
CA GLU A 174 -39.45 31.30 1.54
C GLU A 174 -39.64 29.91 2.15
N THR A 175 -39.17 28.86 1.46
CA THR A 175 -39.10 27.51 2.02
C THR A 175 -38.16 27.45 3.21
N TYR A 176 -36.98 28.08 3.12
CA TYR A 176 -36.04 28.15 4.24
C TYR A 176 -36.64 28.89 5.46
N GLN A 177 -37.34 30.00 5.23
CA GLN A 177 -38.07 30.74 6.27
C GLN A 177 -39.20 29.92 6.89
N ARG A 178 -39.95 29.14 6.09
CA ARG A 178 -40.98 28.22 6.61
C ARG A 178 -40.40 27.12 7.50
N ILE A 179 -39.22 26.63 7.17
CA ILE A 179 -38.47 25.67 7.99
C ILE A 179 -38.02 26.34 9.30
N ILE A 180 -37.44 27.54 9.25
CA ILE A 180 -36.97 28.29 10.43
C ILE A 180 -38.12 28.64 11.37
N LYS A 181 -39.26 29.08 10.83
CA LYS A 181 -40.44 29.46 11.63
C LYS A 181 -41.15 28.26 12.25
N GLY A 182 -40.63 27.04 12.10
CA GLY A 182 -40.92 25.90 12.98
C GLY A 182 -42.24 25.18 12.73
N ASN A 183 -43.03 25.58 11.73
CA ASN A 183 -44.41 25.10 11.61
C ASN A 183 -44.60 23.87 10.72
N ASN A 184 -43.54 23.32 10.10
CA ASN A 184 -43.69 22.16 9.23
C ASN A 184 -42.58 21.12 9.43
N TRP A 185 -42.92 20.07 10.20
CA TRP A 185 -42.03 18.94 10.47
C TRP A 185 -41.63 18.17 9.20
N GLU A 186 -42.51 18.08 8.20
CA GLU A 186 -42.21 17.34 6.97
C GLU A 186 -41.17 18.08 6.11
N LEU A 187 -41.24 19.41 6.04
CA LEU A 187 -40.18 20.20 5.39
C LEU A 187 -38.83 20.03 6.11
N TYR A 188 -38.85 20.03 7.44
CA TYR A 188 -37.65 19.81 8.24
C TYR A 188 -37.04 18.42 7.97
N LYS A 189 -37.88 17.38 7.95
CA LYS A 189 -37.47 15.99 7.64
C LYS A 189 -36.89 15.89 6.22
N ALA A 190 -37.52 16.51 5.22
CA ALA A 190 -37.03 16.53 3.85
C ALA A 190 -35.65 17.20 3.75
N ALA A 191 -35.48 18.36 4.40
CA ALA A 191 -34.20 19.06 4.44
C ALA A 191 -33.08 18.26 5.14
N PHE A 192 -33.43 17.51 6.20
CA PHE A 192 -32.50 16.59 6.86
C PHE A 192 -32.07 15.44 5.93
N ILE A 193 -33.01 14.84 5.18
CA ILE A 193 -32.70 13.79 4.20
C ILE A 193 -31.81 14.35 3.07
N TYR A 194 -32.16 15.51 2.53
CA TYR A 194 -31.36 16.19 1.51
C TYR A 194 -29.90 16.40 1.98
N LYS A 195 -29.70 16.80 3.24
CA LYS A 195 -28.36 16.90 3.84
C LYS A 195 -27.62 15.55 3.85
N LEU A 196 -28.31 14.45 4.18
CA LEU A 196 -27.70 13.11 4.16
C LEU A 196 -27.28 12.70 2.74
N VAL A 197 -28.14 12.96 1.76
CA VAL A 197 -27.91 12.68 0.34
C VAL A 197 -26.69 13.47 -0.15
N ASN A 198 -26.65 14.78 0.08
CA ASN A 198 -25.52 15.61 -0.34
C ASN A 198 -24.21 15.15 0.31
N ARG A 199 -24.22 14.78 1.59
CA ARG A 199 -23.03 14.23 2.25
C ARG A 199 -22.57 12.92 1.60
N HIS A 200 -23.51 12.07 1.15
CA HIS A 200 -23.17 10.85 0.43
C HIS A 200 -22.61 11.12 -0.96
N ILE A 201 -23.20 12.06 -1.70
CA ILE A 201 -22.70 12.52 -3.01
C ILE A 201 -21.27 13.06 -2.89
N GLU A 202 -20.99 13.90 -1.89
CA GLU A 202 -19.63 14.42 -1.65
C GLU A 202 -18.63 13.30 -1.37
N LYS A 203 -19.00 12.28 -0.57
CA LYS A 203 -18.13 11.13 -0.33
C LYS A 203 -17.82 10.35 -1.62
N ILE A 204 -18.82 10.18 -2.49
CA ILE A 204 -18.63 9.53 -3.79
C ILE A 204 -17.67 10.37 -4.65
N ARG A 205 -17.85 11.70 -4.68
CA ARG A 205 -16.97 12.62 -5.40
C ARG A 205 -15.53 12.54 -4.91
N GLU A 206 -15.31 12.62 -3.60
CA GLU A 206 -13.99 12.48 -2.99
C GLU A 206 -13.35 11.11 -3.25
N ALA A 207 -14.16 10.04 -3.29
CA ALA A 207 -13.68 8.70 -3.64
C ALA A 207 -13.26 8.62 -5.12
N ALA A 208 -14.06 9.19 -6.03
CA ALA A 208 -13.74 9.27 -7.45
C ALA A 208 -12.45 10.07 -7.71
N GLU A 209 -12.30 11.25 -7.07
CA GLU A 209 -11.08 12.07 -7.17
C GLU A 209 -9.84 11.34 -6.63
N ARG A 210 -9.99 10.53 -5.57
CA ARG A 210 -8.90 9.67 -5.07
C ARG A 210 -8.57 8.53 -6.03
N ALA A 211 -9.57 7.94 -6.68
CA ALA A 211 -9.37 6.89 -7.68
C ALA A 211 -8.60 7.40 -8.90
N GLU A 212 -8.96 8.58 -9.43
CA GLU A 212 -8.23 9.19 -10.55
C GLU A 212 -6.77 9.53 -10.18
N ARG A 213 -6.52 10.09 -8.99
CA ARG A 213 -5.14 10.32 -8.51
C ARG A 213 -4.32 9.04 -8.39
N ARG A 214 -4.95 7.92 -8.02
CA ARG A 214 -4.27 6.61 -7.96
C ARG A 214 -3.95 6.11 -9.37
N LYS A 215 -4.87 6.27 -10.32
CA LYS A 215 -4.67 5.90 -11.73
C LYS A 215 -3.49 6.65 -12.34
N GLU A 216 -3.38 7.96 -12.09
CA GLU A 216 -2.25 8.78 -12.53
C GLU A 216 -0.91 8.26 -11.97
N LYS A 217 -0.86 7.96 -10.65
CA LYS A 217 0.35 7.38 -10.02
C LYS A 217 0.72 6.02 -10.60
N VAL A 218 -0.26 5.18 -10.92
CA VAL A 218 -0.01 3.89 -11.58
C VAL A 218 0.62 4.10 -12.96
N GLU A 219 0.13 5.08 -13.72
CA GLU A 219 0.67 5.37 -15.05
C GLU A 219 2.09 5.94 -14.97
N GLN A 220 2.36 6.87 -14.06
CA GLN A 220 3.71 7.36 -13.76
C GLN A 220 4.65 6.22 -13.34
N GLY A 221 4.15 5.28 -12.53
CA GLY A 221 4.89 4.08 -12.13
C GLY A 221 5.25 3.19 -13.32
N LYS A 222 4.34 3.01 -14.29
CA LYS A 222 4.64 2.28 -15.54
C LYS A 222 5.71 2.97 -16.37
N GLU A 223 5.64 4.29 -16.54
CA GLU A 223 6.66 5.05 -17.27
C GLU A 223 8.05 4.92 -16.62
N GLN A 224 8.11 5.00 -15.28
CA GLN A 224 9.36 4.80 -14.53
C GLN A 224 9.89 3.37 -14.69
N ALA A 225 9.01 2.36 -14.64
CA ALA A 225 9.39 0.97 -14.85
C ALA A 225 9.97 0.75 -16.26
N GLU A 226 9.36 1.34 -17.29
CA GLU A 226 9.88 1.21 -18.66
C GLU A 226 11.23 1.91 -18.83
N ARG A 227 11.43 3.09 -18.23
CA ARG A 227 12.74 3.76 -18.19
C ARG A 227 13.80 2.91 -17.48
N ALA A 228 13.45 2.30 -16.35
CA ALA A 228 14.35 1.42 -15.61
C ALA A 228 14.74 0.18 -16.43
N LYS A 229 13.80 -0.39 -17.18
CA LYS A 229 14.05 -1.51 -18.10
C LYS A 229 15.03 -1.14 -19.21
N VAL A 230 14.87 0.04 -19.84
CA VAL A 230 15.82 0.54 -20.84
C VAL A 230 17.22 0.70 -20.25
N LEU A 231 17.33 1.29 -19.04
CA LEU A 231 18.61 1.44 -18.35
C LEU A 231 19.25 0.09 -17.99
N ALA A 232 18.44 -0.91 -17.61
CA ALA A 232 18.91 -2.25 -17.31
C ALA A 232 19.47 -2.96 -18.55
N GLU A 233 18.81 -2.85 -19.70
CA GLU A 233 19.33 -3.38 -20.97
C GLU A 233 20.63 -2.68 -21.39
N GLN A 234 20.72 -1.35 -21.27
CA GLN A 234 21.96 -0.62 -21.52
C GLN A 234 23.10 -1.06 -20.59
N ALA A 235 22.81 -1.31 -19.30
CA ALA A 235 23.81 -1.80 -18.35
C ALA A 235 24.29 -3.21 -18.71
N LYS A 236 23.39 -4.08 -19.15
CA LYS A 236 23.70 -5.43 -19.63
C LYS A 236 24.59 -5.41 -20.87
N GLU A 237 24.30 -4.56 -21.86
CA GLU A 237 25.15 -4.38 -23.04
C GLU A 237 26.56 -3.92 -22.66
N ARG A 238 26.68 -2.96 -21.74
CA ARG A 238 27.98 -2.49 -21.24
C ARG A 238 28.76 -3.58 -20.50
N ALA A 239 28.07 -4.41 -19.71
CA ALA A 239 28.69 -5.54 -19.03
C ALA A 239 29.25 -6.57 -20.04
N GLU A 240 28.51 -6.88 -21.11
CA GLU A 240 28.98 -7.80 -22.13
C GLU A 240 30.17 -7.23 -22.92
N GLN A 241 30.15 -5.93 -23.25
CA GLN A 241 31.31 -5.25 -23.84
C GLN A 241 32.53 -5.30 -22.92
N ALA A 242 32.36 -5.04 -21.62
CA ALA A 242 33.43 -5.11 -20.65
C ALA A 242 34.03 -6.52 -20.54
N LYS A 243 33.19 -7.56 -20.60
CA LYS A 243 33.61 -8.97 -20.62
C LYS A 243 34.44 -9.29 -21.87
N VAL A 244 34.01 -8.86 -23.06
CA VAL A 244 34.78 -9.02 -24.31
C VAL A 244 36.13 -8.31 -24.22
N LEU A 245 36.18 -7.08 -23.66
CA LEU A 245 37.43 -6.35 -23.47
C LEU A 245 38.37 -7.05 -22.49
N ALA A 246 37.83 -7.57 -21.38
CA ALA A 246 38.59 -8.34 -20.39
C ALA A 246 39.18 -9.63 -21.01
N GLU A 247 38.41 -10.33 -21.83
CA GLU A 247 38.87 -11.53 -22.53
C GLU A 247 39.97 -11.23 -23.56
N ARG A 248 39.84 -10.14 -24.32
CA ARG A 248 40.90 -9.64 -25.20
C ARG A 248 42.17 -9.29 -24.43
N ALA A 249 42.04 -8.61 -23.28
CA ALA A 249 43.18 -8.25 -22.44
C ALA A 249 43.90 -9.49 -21.90
N LYS A 250 43.14 -10.50 -21.45
CA LYS A 250 43.67 -11.80 -21.01
C LYS A 250 44.44 -12.50 -22.12
N ASN A 251 43.88 -12.57 -23.32
CA ASN A 251 44.52 -13.21 -24.46
C ASN A 251 45.81 -12.49 -24.89
N ARG A 252 45.83 -11.15 -24.87
CA ARG A 252 47.05 -10.36 -25.10
C ARG A 252 48.13 -10.64 -24.05
N SER A 253 47.76 -10.70 -22.78
CA SER A 253 48.69 -11.02 -21.70
C SER A 253 49.30 -12.42 -21.86
N ASN A 254 48.48 -13.43 -22.17
CA ASN A 254 48.95 -14.80 -22.44
C ASN A 254 49.89 -14.83 -23.66
N SER A 255 49.57 -14.10 -24.73
CA SER A 255 50.43 -14.00 -25.91
C SER A 255 51.78 -13.34 -25.59
N GLN A 256 51.79 -12.28 -24.78
CA GLN A 256 53.04 -11.63 -24.35
C GLN A 256 53.89 -12.56 -23.47
N GLN A 257 53.26 -13.35 -22.59
CA GLN A 257 53.97 -14.36 -21.80
C GLN A 257 54.63 -15.42 -22.68
N LEU A 258 53.92 -15.95 -23.70
CA LEU A 258 54.46 -16.90 -24.65
C LEU A 258 55.64 -16.34 -25.46
N GLU A 259 55.55 -15.08 -25.90
CA GLU A 259 56.61 -14.40 -26.63
C GLU A 259 57.90 -14.28 -25.79
N ASN A 260 57.75 -13.97 -24.50
CA ASN A 260 58.87 -13.90 -23.56
C ASN A 260 59.51 -15.27 -23.33
N VAL A 261 58.70 -16.32 -23.14
CA VAL A 261 59.21 -17.69 -23.03
C VAL A 261 59.96 -18.08 -24.30
N ARG A 262 59.43 -17.72 -25.48
CA ARG A 262 60.09 -18.00 -26.76
C ARG A 262 61.44 -17.32 -26.88
N LYS A 263 61.55 -16.04 -26.48
CA LYS A 263 62.84 -15.32 -26.42
C LYS A 263 63.83 -15.96 -25.44
N GLN A 264 63.36 -16.40 -24.28
CA GLN A 264 64.19 -17.14 -23.31
C GLN A 264 64.70 -18.45 -23.92
N LEU A 265 63.83 -19.20 -24.58
CA LEU A 265 64.16 -20.47 -25.24
C LEU A 265 65.18 -20.26 -26.36
N GLU A 266 65.03 -19.20 -27.15
CA GLU A 266 65.94 -18.85 -28.24
C GLU A 266 67.33 -18.47 -27.72
N ASN A 267 67.40 -17.68 -26.64
CA ASN A 267 68.67 -17.36 -25.98
C ASN A 267 69.34 -18.61 -25.40
N ALA A 268 68.58 -19.49 -24.75
CA ALA A 268 69.10 -20.76 -24.24
C ALA A 268 69.64 -21.64 -25.37
N ARG A 269 68.96 -21.68 -26.52
CA ARG A 269 69.41 -22.42 -27.70
C ARG A 269 70.74 -21.89 -28.24
N LYS A 270 70.89 -20.57 -28.37
CA LYS A 270 72.16 -19.94 -28.79
C LYS A 270 73.30 -20.23 -27.82
N GLN A 271 73.03 -20.28 -26.52
CA GLN A 271 74.04 -20.68 -25.52
C GLN A 271 74.50 -22.13 -25.72
N ILE A 272 73.56 -23.05 -25.95
CA ILE A 272 73.88 -24.45 -26.23
C ILE A 272 74.71 -24.58 -27.51
N GLU A 273 74.34 -23.85 -28.57
CA GLU A 273 75.07 -23.86 -29.84
C GLU A 273 76.51 -23.35 -29.68
N HIS A 274 76.70 -22.24 -28.96
CA HIS A 274 78.04 -21.75 -28.62
C HIS A 274 78.83 -22.79 -27.80
N LEU A 275 78.21 -23.43 -26.81
CA LEU A 275 78.88 -24.47 -26.03
C LEU A 275 79.29 -25.65 -26.91
N GLN A 276 78.43 -26.08 -27.84
CA GLN A 276 78.72 -27.14 -28.80
C GLN A 276 79.88 -26.76 -29.74
N GLU A 277 79.89 -25.55 -30.28
CA GLU A 277 81.03 -25.07 -31.08
C GLU A 277 82.33 -25.04 -30.28
N THR A 278 82.27 -24.61 -29.01
CA THR A 278 83.43 -24.58 -28.12
C THR A 278 83.96 -25.99 -27.87
N LEU A 279 83.06 -26.95 -27.68
CA LEU A 279 83.38 -28.34 -27.43
C LEU A 279 83.96 -29.03 -28.68
N GLU A 280 83.45 -28.70 -29.87
CA GLU A 280 84.02 -29.16 -31.14
C GLU A 280 85.40 -28.54 -31.44
N ARG A 281 85.63 -27.27 -31.06
CA ARG A 281 86.98 -26.67 -31.09
C ARG A 281 87.93 -27.40 -30.14
N LEU A 282 87.47 -27.74 -28.93
CA LEU A 282 88.25 -28.49 -27.96
C LEU A 282 88.58 -29.91 -28.43
N LYS A 283 87.64 -30.61 -29.08
CA LYS A 283 87.88 -31.92 -29.70
C LYS A 283 88.91 -31.84 -30.83
N LYS A 284 88.89 -30.78 -31.65
CA LYS A 284 89.89 -30.57 -32.70
C LYS A 284 91.28 -30.22 -32.15
N SER A 285 91.39 -29.69 -30.93
CA SER A 285 92.67 -29.35 -30.30
C SER A 285 93.26 -30.45 -29.42
N MET A 286 92.61 -31.60 -29.28
CA MET A 286 93.14 -32.74 -28.52
C MET A 286 93.70 -33.82 -29.47
N PRO A 287 94.98 -34.23 -29.32
CA PRO A 287 95.53 -35.36 -30.07
C PRO A 287 94.87 -36.68 -29.60
N PRO A 288 94.83 -37.73 -30.45
CA PRO A 288 94.11 -38.95 -30.14
C PRO A 288 94.72 -39.64 -28.91
N GLN A 289 93.93 -39.74 -27.84
CA GLN A 289 94.28 -40.58 -26.69
C GLN A 289 93.81 -42.01 -26.92
N SER A 290 94.75 -42.93 -26.69
CA SER A 290 94.63 -44.38 -26.80
C SER A 290 93.59 -44.97 -25.82
N PRO A 291 92.91 -46.06 -26.20
CA PRO A 291 91.87 -46.67 -25.37
C PRO A 291 92.47 -47.37 -24.14
N LYS A 292 91.95 -47.07 -22.94
CA LYS A 292 92.19 -47.87 -21.73
C LYS A 292 90.89 -48.24 -21.01
N GLN A 293 90.93 -49.46 -20.49
CA GLN A 293 89.86 -50.33 -20.02
C GLN A 293 89.10 -49.80 -18.79
N ASN A 294 87.77 -49.89 -18.89
CA ASN A 294 86.89 -50.73 -18.06
C ASN A 294 87.21 -50.84 -16.55
N MET A 295 86.36 -50.24 -15.70
CA MET A 295 86.03 -50.81 -14.39
C MET A 295 84.55 -50.61 -14.04
N LYS A 296 83.82 -51.73 -14.01
CA LYS A 296 82.52 -51.93 -13.36
C LYS A 296 82.54 -51.40 -11.92
N LYS A 297 81.55 -50.58 -11.54
CA LYS A 297 81.03 -50.52 -10.17
C LYS A 297 79.50 -50.44 -10.16
N LYS A 298 78.91 -51.39 -9.45
CA LYS A 298 77.49 -51.55 -9.09
C LYS A 298 76.87 -50.23 -8.56
N PRO A 299 75.58 -49.97 -8.82
CA PRO A 299 74.78 -49.13 -7.94
C PRO A 299 74.17 -49.98 -6.81
N SER A 300 74.38 -49.48 -5.59
CA SER A 300 73.71 -49.90 -4.36
C SER A 300 72.32 -49.29 -4.31
N THR A 301 71.34 -50.13 -3.98
CA THR A 301 70.02 -49.76 -3.45
C THR A 301 70.16 -48.85 -2.23
N ILE A 302 69.41 -47.75 -2.16
CA ILE A 302 69.00 -47.08 -0.91
C ILE A 302 67.54 -46.64 -1.06
N GLN A 303 66.72 -47.10 -0.11
CA GLN A 303 65.35 -46.68 0.17
C GLN A 303 65.34 -45.28 0.81
N ILE A 304 64.34 -44.45 0.48
CA ILE A 304 63.21 -44.01 1.33
C ILE A 304 62.19 -43.36 0.39
#